data_AF-A0A133VCF0-F1
#
_entry.id   AF-A0A133VCF0-F1
#
_cell.length_a   1.000
_cell.length_b   1.000
_cell.length_c   1.000
_cell.angle_alpha   90.00
_cell.angle_beta   90.00
_cell.angle_gamma   90.00
#
_symmetry.space_group_name_H-M   'P 1'
#
loop_
_entity.id
_entity.type
_entity.pdbx_description
1 polymer ?
#
loop_
_entity_poly.entity_id
_entity_poly.type
_entity_poly.pdbx_seq_one_letter_code
_entity_poly.pdbx_strand_id
1 'polypeptide(L)'
;EVNLFHESPEREKLIAEHLISHGASEVLGVEEEFAARIPEIHSDRRKVDERGIKAADVVLVPLEDGDRTEALKELGKTVIAIDLNPMSRTAQAADITIVDNIVRAFPLMISKARELSENSSKELDKLIENFDNQANLSETLKFMLSRLEKLSIR
;
A
#
# COMPACT_ATOMS: atom_id res chain seq x y z
N GLU A 1 -9.20 -1.22 -6.42
CA GLU A 1 -8.87 -0.64 -7.72
C GLU A 1 -7.70 -1.40 -8.32
N VAL A 2 -7.82 -1.86 -9.56
CA VAL A 2 -6.68 -2.39 -10.31
C VAL A 2 -5.86 -1.20 -10.76
N ASN A 3 -4.60 -1.18 -10.35
CA ASN A 3 -3.66 -0.18 -10.81
C ASN A 3 -2.33 -0.85 -11.14
N LEU A 4 -1.84 -0.60 -12.34
CA LEU A 4 -0.68 -1.29 -12.90
C LEU A 4 0.34 -0.27 -13.37
N PHE A 5 1.61 -0.59 -13.14
CA PHE A 5 2.70 0.22 -13.66
C PHE A 5 2.75 0.24 -15.20
N HIS A 6 2.47 -0.92 -15.82
CA HIS A 6 2.37 -1.05 -17.26
C HIS A 6 0.90 -1.29 -17.63
N GLU A 7 0.27 -0.28 -18.20
CA GLU A 7 -1.11 -0.33 -18.65
C GLU A 7 -1.32 -1.45 -19.67
N SER A 8 -2.41 -2.19 -19.50
CA SER A 8 -2.80 -3.24 -20.42
C SER A 8 -4.27 -3.55 -20.17
N PRO A 9 -5.19 -3.08 -21.04
CA PRO A 9 -6.62 -3.32 -20.86
C PRO A 9 -6.98 -4.80 -20.73
N GLU A 10 -6.26 -5.67 -21.43
CA GLU A 10 -6.41 -7.12 -21.32
C GLU A 10 -6.01 -7.61 -19.92
N ARG A 11 -4.86 -7.17 -19.39
CA ARG A 11 -4.41 -7.56 -18.05
C ARG A 11 -5.33 -7.01 -16.96
N GLU A 12 -5.77 -5.77 -17.09
CA GLU A 12 -6.72 -5.11 -16.18
C GLU A 12 -8.01 -5.94 -16.08
N LYS A 13 -8.57 -6.32 -17.22
CA LYS A 13 -9.76 -7.16 -17.31
C LYS A 13 -9.54 -8.54 -16.68
N LEU A 14 -8.45 -9.22 -17.02
CA LEU A 14 -8.14 -10.56 -16.47
C LEU A 14 -7.95 -10.53 -14.95
N ILE A 15 -7.30 -9.49 -14.42
CA ILE A 15 -7.15 -9.31 -12.97
C ILE A 15 -8.53 -9.09 -12.34
N ALA A 16 -9.38 -8.24 -12.92
CA ALA A 16 -10.72 -8.01 -12.37
C ALA A 16 -11.58 -9.27 -12.37
N GLU A 17 -11.60 -10.03 -13.47
CA GLU A 17 -12.29 -11.33 -13.54
C GLU A 17 -11.75 -12.31 -12.50
N HIS A 18 -10.43 -12.35 -12.31
CA HIS A 18 -9.81 -13.18 -11.28
C HIS A 18 -10.27 -12.76 -9.87
N LEU A 19 -10.25 -11.48 -9.54
CA LEU A 19 -10.67 -10.99 -8.22
C LEU A 19 -12.17 -11.25 -7.96
N ILE A 20 -13.03 -11.01 -8.96
CA ILE A 20 -14.47 -11.27 -8.86
C ILE A 20 -14.76 -12.75 -8.65
N SER A 21 -14.11 -13.63 -9.41
CA SER A 21 -14.25 -15.09 -9.22
C SER A 21 -13.79 -15.58 -7.85
N HIS A 22 -12.99 -14.79 -7.12
CA HIS A 22 -12.53 -15.07 -5.76
C HIS A 22 -13.27 -14.25 -4.68
N GLY A 23 -14.39 -13.62 -5.04
CA GLY A 23 -15.34 -13.02 -4.09
C GLY A 23 -15.26 -11.49 -3.95
N ALA A 24 -14.51 -10.79 -4.81
CA ALA A 24 -14.61 -9.33 -4.89
C ALA A 24 -16.00 -8.93 -5.45
N SER A 25 -16.73 -8.08 -4.74
CA SER A 25 -18.04 -7.59 -5.17
C SER A 25 -17.96 -6.53 -6.27
N GLU A 26 -16.85 -5.78 -6.29
CA GLU A 26 -16.59 -4.68 -7.22
C GLU A 26 -15.09 -4.55 -7.45
N VAL A 27 -14.70 -4.21 -8.69
CA VAL A 27 -13.31 -3.95 -9.06
C VAL A 27 -13.23 -2.69 -9.91
N LEU A 28 -12.73 -1.61 -9.32
CA LEU A 28 -12.49 -0.31 -9.97
C LEU A 28 -11.19 -0.32 -10.80
N GLY A 29 -10.99 0.70 -11.64
CA GLY A 29 -9.73 0.91 -12.39
C GLY A 29 -9.62 0.14 -13.70
N VAL A 30 -10.73 -0.43 -14.18
CA VAL A 30 -10.79 -1.18 -15.45
C VAL A 30 -11.66 -0.53 -16.53
N GLU A 31 -12.46 0.45 -16.13
CA GLU A 31 -13.41 1.17 -16.98
C GLU A 31 -12.82 2.52 -17.39
N GLU A 32 -12.61 2.74 -18.70
CA GLU A 32 -12.03 3.99 -19.20
C GLU A 32 -12.88 5.24 -18.92
N GLU A 33 -14.20 5.09 -18.80
CA GLU A 33 -15.09 6.22 -18.54
C GLU A 33 -14.86 6.87 -17.16
N PHE A 34 -14.30 6.10 -16.20
CA PHE A 34 -13.96 6.58 -14.86
C PHE A 34 -12.46 6.89 -14.71
N ALA A 35 -11.69 6.85 -15.81
CA ALA A 35 -10.27 7.13 -15.77
C ALA A 35 -10.00 8.61 -15.51
N ALA A 36 -9.27 8.88 -14.43
CA ALA A 36 -8.72 10.18 -14.09
C ALA A 36 -7.18 10.12 -14.11
N ARG A 37 -6.55 11.30 -14.27
CA ARG A 37 -5.09 11.42 -14.28
C ARG A 37 -4.63 12.24 -13.09
N ILE A 38 -3.59 11.76 -12.40
CA ILE A 38 -2.83 12.49 -11.38
C ILE A 38 -1.81 13.39 -12.09
N PRO A 39 -1.94 14.72 -12.07
CA PRO A 39 -1.01 15.62 -12.77
C PRO A 39 0.46 15.48 -12.36
N GLU A 40 0.71 15.09 -11.11
CA GLU A 40 2.01 15.07 -10.43
C GLU A 40 2.93 13.90 -10.88
N ILE A 41 2.38 12.80 -11.43
CA ILE A 41 3.19 11.61 -11.80
C ILE A 41 3.66 11.69 -13.25
N HIS A 42 4.91 11.90 -13.61
CA HIS A 42 5.32 11.94 -15.04
C HIS A 42 5.38 10.55 -15.70
N SER A 43 4.28 10.05 -16.31
CA SER A 43 4.20 8.92 -17.28
C SER A 43 2.74 8.45 -17.47
N ASP A 44 2.50 7.30 -18.12
CA ASP A 44 1.22 6.57 -18.13
C ASP A 44 0.78 6.13 -16.71
N ARG A 45 1.67 6.20 -15.71
CA ARG A 45 1.38 5.90 -14.29
C ARG A 45 0.43 6.88 -13.59
N ARG A 46 -0.12 7.86 -14.31
CA ARG A 46 -1.07 8.86 -13.80
C ARG A 46 -2.48 8.32 -13.64
N LYS A 47 -2.82 7.24 -14.35
CA LYS A 47 -4.19 6.74 -14.44
C LYS A 47 -4.65 6.17 -13.09
N VAL A 48 -5.78 6.66 -12.62
CA VAL A 48 -6.50 6.20 -11.42
C VAL A 48 -8.00 6.24 -11.70
N ASP A 49 -8.80 5.49 -10.93
CA ASP A 49 -10.26 5.58 -11.00
C ASP A 49 -10.75 6.79 -10.18
N GLU A 50 -11.64 7.59 -10.75
CA GLU A 50 -12.18 8.75 -10.06
C GLU A 50 -13.04 8.41 -8.84
N ARG A 51 -13.62 7.20 -8.82
CA ARG A 51 -14.42 6.66 -7.71
C ARG A 51 -13.53 5.99 -6.65
N GLY A 52 -12.30 5.65 -7.00
CA GLY A 52 -11.35 4.93 -6.16
C GLY A 52 -10.26 5.84 -5.60
N ILE A 53 -9.01 5.60 -6.00
CA ILE A 53 -7.81 6.27 -5.49
C ILE A 53 -7.96 7.79 -5.52
N LYS A 54 -8.59 8.36 -6.55
CA LYS A 54 -8.81 9.82 -6.62
C LYS A 54 -9.64 10.35 -5.46
N ALA A 55 -10.75 9.67 -5.13
CA ALA A 55 -11.66 10.05 -4.05
C ALA A 55 -11.19 9.60 -2.66
N ALA A 56 -10.27 8.63 -2.59
CA ALA A 56 -9.78 8.07 -1.33
C ALA A 56 -8.97 9.07 -0.48
N ASP A 57 -9.17 9.01 0.83
CA ASP A 57 -8.38 9.66 1.87
C ASP A 57 -7.19 8.77 2.33
N VAL A 58 -7.39 7.46 2.37
CA VAL A 58 -6.37 6.44 2.69
C VAL A 58 -6.22 5.43 1.56
N VAL A 59 -4.99 5.11 1.17
CA VAL A 59 -4.71 4.14 0.09
C VAL A 59 -3.68 3.10 0.55
N LEU A 60 -3.99 1.82 0.35
CA LEU A 60 -3.05 0.71 0.53
C LEU A 60 -2.41 0.34 -0.80
N VAL A 61 -1.08 0.45 -0.90
CA VAL A 61 -0.30 0.19 -2.12
C VAL A 61 0.78 -0.88 -1.87
N PRO A 62 0.47 -2.17 -2.08
CA PRO A 62 1.47 -3.22 -1.94
C PRO A 62 2.38 -3.30 -3.16
N LEU A 63 3.69 -3.49 -2.95
CA LEU A 63 4.69 -3.65 -4.03
C LEU A 63 4.67 -2.50 -5.06
N GLU A 64 4.57 -1.27 -4.56
CA GLU A 64 4.35 -0.06 -5.35
C GLU A 64 5.65 0.63 -5.80
N ASP A 65 5.55 1.45 -6.85
CA ASP A 65 6.62 2.35 -7.28
C ASP A 65 6.76 3.59 -6.39
N GLY A 66 8.01 4.03 -6.20
CA GLY A 66 8.34 5.16 -5.33
C GLY A 66 7.74 6.48 -5.81
N ASP A 67 7.83 6.77 -7.12
CA ASP A 67 7.35 8.03 -7.70
C ASP A 67 5.83 8.19 -7.49
N ARG A 68 5.10 7.07 -7.58
CA ARG A 68 3.65 7.05 -7.38
C ARG A 68 3.27 7.20 -5.92
N THR A 69 4.02 6.59 -5.01
CA THR A 69 3.83 6.75 -3.57
C THR A 69 4.01 8.23 -3.16
N GLU A 70 5.09 8.86 -3.64
CA GLU A 70 5.36 10.29 -3.41
C GLU A 70 4.24 11.18 -3.96
N ALA A 71 3.75 10.93 -5.18
CA ALA A 71 2.66 11.72 -5.74
C ALA A 71 1.32 11.55 -4.99
N LEU A 72 1.00 10.34 -4.52
CA LEU A 72 -0.19 10.13 -3.67
C LEU A 72 -0.08 10.92 -2.36
N LYS A 73 1.12 10.99 -1.78
CA LYS A 73 1.43 11.82 -0.61
C LYS A 73 1.28 13.31 -0.89
N GLU A 74 1.77 13.79 -2.04
CA GLU A 74 1.62 15.19 -2.47
C GLU A 74 0.15 15.59 -2.66
N LEU A 75 -0.69 14.64 -3.08
CA LEU A 75 -2.15 14.79 -3.15
C LEU A 75 -2.85 14.78 -1.77
N GLY A 76 -2.09 14.70 -0.67
CA GLY A 76 -2.62 14.72 0.69
C GLY A 76 -3.26 13.41 1.13
N LYS A 77 -2.99 12.30 0.44
CA LYS A 77 -3.50 10.98 0.82
C LYS A 77 -2.61 10.35 1.87
N THR A 78 -3.22 9.63 2.80
CA THR A 78 -2.50 8.74 3.72
C THR A 78 -2.15 7.46 2.97
N VAL A 79 -0.86 7.18 2.81
CA VAL A 79 -0.39 6.02 2.03
C VAL A 79 0.15 4.94 2.95
N ILE A 80 -0.41 3.73 2.85
CA ILE A 80 0.05 2.53 3.53
C ILE A 80 0.74 1.64 2.50
N ALA A 81 2.00 1.30 2.73
CA ALA A 81 2.77 0.43 1.85
C ALA A 81 3.02 -0.94 2.48
N ILE A 82 3.06 -1.98 1.65
CA ILE A 82 3.63 -3.29 2.02
C ILE A 82 4.81 -3.54 1.09
N ASP A 83 6.02 -3.52 1.67
CA ASP A 83 7.28 -3.66 0.92
C ASP A 83 8.31 -4.40 1.78
N LEU A 84 8.98 -5.40 1.20
CA LEU A 84 10.04 -6.14 1.89
C LEU A 84 11.31 -5.32 2.10
N ASN A 85 11.54 -4.30 1.28
CA ASN A 85 12.71 -3.46 1.36
C ASN A 85 12.43 -2.20 2.20
N PRO A 86 12.91 -2.11 3.46
CA PRO A 86 12.68 -0.93 4.30
C PRO A 86 13.38 0.33 3.76
N MET A 87 14.32 0.19 2.82
CA MET A 87 15.07 1.30 2.23
C MET A 87 14.54 1.74 0.86
N SER A 88 13.47 1.12 0.35
CA SER A 88 12.90 1.52 -0.94
C SER A 88 12.34 2.94 -0.86
N ARG A 89 12.25 3.63 -2.01
CA ARG A 89 11.61 4.96 -2.08
C ARG A 89 10.17 4.89 -1.59
N THR A 90 9.44 3.84 -1.97
CA THR A 90 8.09 3.54 -1.49
C THR A 90 8.01 3.44 0.03
N ALA A 91 8.88 2.63 0.66
CA ALA A 91 8.92 2.47 2.10
C ALA A 91 9.24 3.80 2.83
N GLN A 92 10.18 4.57 2.30
CA GLN A 92 10.59 5.83 2.92
C GLN A 92 9.56 6.96 2.75
N ALA A 93 8.77 6.96 1.68
CA ALA A 93 7.77 7.99 1.38
C ALA A 93 6.40 7.74 2.03
N ALA A 94 6.02 6.49 2.25
CA ALA A 94 4.70 6.14 2.81
C ALA A 94 4.50 6.62 4.26
N ASP A 95 3.24 6.88 4.63
CA ASP A 95 2.86 7.22 6.02
C ASP A 95 3.01 6.02 6.95
N ILE A 96 2.75 4.82 6.43
CA ILE A 96 2.87 3.56 7.16
C ILE A 96 3.51 2.53 6.23
N THR A 97 4.57 1.87 6.69
CA THR A 97 5.20 0.78 5.94
C THR A 97 5.20 -0.51 6.72
N ILE A 98 4.56 -1.52 6.17
CA ILE A 98 4.60 -2.88 6.66
C ILE A 98 5.75 -3.60 5.96
N VAL A 99 6.86 -3.79 6.67
CA VAL A 99 8.04 -4.50 6.15
C VAL A 99 7.87 -6.00 6.29
N ASP A 100 7.02 -6.57 5.43
CA ASP A 100 6.72 -8.00 5.42
C ASP A 100 6.37 -8.50 4.01
N ASN A 101 6.37 -9.82 3.83
CA ASN A 101 5.93 -10.43 2.58
C ASN A 101 4.40 -10.33 2.49
N ILE A 102 3.88 -9.88 1.34
CA ILE A 102 2.45 -9.69 1.10
C ILE A 102 1.59 -10.92 1.44
N VAL A 103 2.12 -12.13 1.18
CA VAL A 103 1.43 -13.41 1.45
C VAL A 103 1.22 -13.65 2.95
N ARG A 104 2.07 -13.07 3.80
CA ARG A 104 1.91 -13.09 5.27
C ARG A 104 1.14 -11.87 5.77
N ALA A 105 1.44 -10.69 5.21
CA ALA A 105 0.87 -9.43 5.64
C ALA A 105 -0.66 -9.40 5.49
N PHE A 106 -1.20 -9.79 4.34
CA PHE A 106 -2.65 -9.72 4.09
C PHE A 106 -3.47 -10.56 5.08
N PRO A 107 -3.17 -11.87 5.30
CA PRO A 107 -3.87 -12.66 6.31
C PRO A 107 -3.79 -12.06 7.72
N LEU A 108 -2.62 -11.52 8.11
CA LEU A 108 -2.43 -10.87 9.41
C LEU A 108 -3.25 -9.58 9.52
N MET A 109 -3.26 -8.74 8.47
CA MET A 109 -4.07 -7.52 8.43
C MET A 109 -5.56 -7.83 8.54
N ILE A 110 -6.05 -8.87 7.86
CA ILE A 110 -7.46 -9.30 7.97
C ILE A 110 -7.76 -9.75 9.41
N SER A 111 -6.87 -10.54 10.00
CA SER A 111 -7.02 -10.97 11.40
C SER A 111 -7.04 -9.78 12.35
N LYS A 112 -6.14 -8.82 12.17
CA LYS A 112 -6.03 -7.62 13.02
C LYS A 112 -7.18 -6.66 12.81
N ALA A 113 -7.70 -6.51 11.59
CA ALA A 113 -8.88 -5.70 11.32
C ALA A 113 -10.11 -6.25 12.05
N ARG A 114 -10.27 -7.58 12.12
CA ARG A 114 -11.36 -8.22 12.88
C ARG A 114 -11.21 -7.97 14.38
N GLU A 115 -10.02 -8.19 14.92
CA GLU A 115 -9.71 -7.94 16.34
C GLU A 115 -9.96 -6.47 16.73
N LEU A 116 -9.47 -5.54 15.92
CA LEU A 116 -9.57 -4.10 16.18
C LEU A 116 -10.96 -3.52 15.91
N SER A 117 -11.82 -4.23 15.18
CA SER A 117 -13.19 -3.77 14.92
C SER A 117 -14.07 -3.72 16.18
N GLU A 118 -13.65 -4.42 17.25
CA GLU A 118 -14.33 -4.41 18.55
C GLU A 118 -13.88 -3.23 19.43
N ASN A 119 -12.83 -2.50 19.04
CA ASN A 119 -12.32 -1.36 19.79
C ASN A 119 -13.16 -0.09 19.58
N SER A 120 -13.09 0.80 20.56
CA SER A 120 -13.68 2.13 20.44
C SER A 120 -12.86 3.03 19.51
N SER A 121 -13.50 4.01 18.86
CA SER A 121 -12.81 5.01 18.03
C SER A 121 -11.64 5.65 18.78
N LYS A 122 -11.84 6.02 20.04
CA LYS A 122 -10.80 6.65 20.87
C LYS A 122 -9.56 5.77 21.07
N GLU A 123 -9.75 4.46 21.17
CA GLU A 123 -8.63 3.51 21.27
C GLU A 123 -7.88 3.40 19.94
N LEU A 124 -8.62 3.35 18.82
CA LEU A 124 -8.03 3.33 17.48
C LEU A 124 -7.28 4.63 17.16
N ASP A 125 -7.87 5.78 17.49
CA ASP A 125 -7.25 7.10 17.31
C ASP A 125 -5.93 7.17 18.08
N LYS A 126 -5.92 6.67 19.32
CA LYS A 126 -4.70 6.59 20.13
C LYS A 126 -3.64 5.67 19.49
N LEU A 127 -4.03 4.56 18.87
CA LEU A 127 -3.07 3.69 18.17
C LEU A 127 -2.43 4.41 16.98
N ILE A 128 -3.24 5.15 16.21
CA ILE A 128 -2.79 5.92 15.05
C ILE A 128 -1.85 7.05 15.50
N GLU A 129 -2.23 7.83 16.51
CA GLU A 129 -1.45 8.97 17.03
C GLU A 129 -0.07 8.56 17.58
N ASN A 130 0.05 7.33 18.10
CA ASN A 130 1.30 6.83 18.67
C ASN A 130 2.20 6.09 17.67
N PHE A 131 1.77 5.97 16.41
CA PHE A 131 2.57 5.29 15.38
C PHE A 131 3.57 6.25 14.73
N ASP A 132 4.83 5.82 14.66
CA ASP A 132 5.91 6.54 13.97
C ASP A 132 6.57 5.61 12.93
N ASN A 133 6.37 5.91 11.65
CA ASN A 133 6.91 5.09 10.56
C ASN A 133 8.44 5.16 10.46
N GLN A 134 9.05 6.30 10.79
CA GLN A 134 10.51 6.45 10.77
C GLN A 134 11.16 5.60 11.87
N ALA A 135 10.55 5.59 13.05
CA ALA A 135 10.95 4.69 14.13
C ALA A 135 10.77 3.22 13.72
N ASN A 136 9.62 2.86 13.12
CA ASN A 136 9.34 1.51 12.63
C ASN A 136 10.38 1.01 11.61
N LEU A 137 10.73 1.82 10.61
CA LEU A 137 11.75 1.49 9.61
C LEU A 137 13.15 1.38 10.24
N SER A 138 13.47 2.28 11.17
CA SER A 138 14.74 2.25 11.91
C SER A 138 14.90 0.97 12.74
N GLU A 139 13.86 0.55 13.46
CA GLU A 139 13.86 -0.70 14.22
C GLU A 139 13.96 -1.92 13.31
N THR A 140 13.31 -1.87 12.14
CA THR A 140 13.45 -2.92 11.12
C THR A 140 14.89 -3.06 10.63
N LEU A 141 15.57 -1.95 10.34
CA LEU A 141 16.98 -1.95 9.92
C LEU A 141 17.90 -2.47 11.03
N LYS A 142 17.67 -2.06 12.28
CA LYS A 142 18.43 -2.60 13.43
C LYS A 142 18.26 -4.10 13.58
N PHE A 143 17.03 -4.61 13.38
CA PHE A 143 16.76 -6.04 13.38
C PHE A 143 17.54 -6.76 12.27
N MET A 144 17.53 -6.22 11.05
CA MET A 144 18.30 -6.77 9.93
C MET A 144 19.81 -6.76 10.20
N LEU A 145 20.35 -5.65 10.75
CA LEU A 145 21.76 -5.53 11.11
C LEU A 145 22.16 -6.58 12.15
N SER A 146 21.39 -6.72 13.23
CA SER A 146 21.65 -7.74 14.26
C SER A 146 21.62 -9.16 13.67
N ARG A 147 20.74 -9.41 12.69
CA ARG A 147 20.68 -10.70 11.99
C ARG A 147 21.94 -10.94 11.16
N LEU A 148 22.44 -9.94 10.44
CA LEU A 148 23.66 -10.05 9.64
C LEU A 148 24.89 -10.30 10.52
N GLU A 149 25.05 -9.58 11.63
CA GLU A 149 26.14 -9.79 12.60
C GLU A 149 26.17 -11.24 13.12
N LYS A 150 25.00 -11.79 13.48
CA LYS A 150 24.88 -13.18 13.94
C LYS A 150 25.23 -14.21 12.85
N LEU A 151 24.97 -13.88 11.59
CA LEU A 151 25.28 -14.75 10.46
C LEU A 151 26.75 -14.67 10.06
N SER A 152 27.42 -13.52 10.22
CA SER A 152 28.83 -13.35 9.85
C SER A 152 29.82 -14.03 10.79
N ILE A 153 29.37 -14.44 11.99
CA ILE A 153 30.19 -15.15 12.98
C ILE A 153 30.07 -16.68 12.82
N ARG A 154 29.18 -17.16 11.95
CA ARG A 154 29.08 -18.59 11.57
C ARG A 154 30.02 -18.91 10.41
#